data_AF-A0A7D9HRH5-F1
#
_entry.id   AF-A0A7D9HRH5-F1
#
_cell.length_a   1.000
_cell.length_b   1.000
_cell.length_c   1.000
_cell.angle_alpha   90.00
_cell.angle_beta   90.00
_cell.angle_gamma   90.00
#
_symmetry.space_group_name_H-M   'P 1'
#
loop_
_entity.id
_entity.type
_entity.pdbx_description
1 polymer ?
#
loop_
_entity_poly.entity_id
_entity_poly.type
_entity_poly.pdbx_seq_one_letter_code
_entity_poly.pdbx_strand_id
1 'polypeptide(L)'
;MVTNGTLVPEEQELSKIINGKVIEPFLIGDPAYPLSKHLMKDYPGSNLSPEKEYFNYRLNRARIQIERAFGKLKGRWRCLFKQLECTLENAAHHVIASCILHNICEEGDAEYLEEWDIVTGNELEGNFPFLNQDEQTIAGQEAEETRQLLTEYVSHN
;
A
#
# COMPACT_ATOMS: atom_id res chain seq x y z
N MET A 1 2.02 0.66 -12.67
CA MET A 1 3.00 1.18 -13.65
C MET A 1 4.39 0.77 -13.19
N VAL A 2 4.94 -0.30 -13.79
CA VAL A 2 6.38 -0.62 -13.68
C VAL A 2 7.01 0.09 -14.87
N THR A 3 7.84 1.08 -14.62
CA THR A 3 8.59 1.77 -15.68
C THR A 3 9.96 1.11 -15.75
N ASN A 4 10.34 0.55 -16.90
CA ASN A 4 11.67 -0.04 -17.13
C ASN A 4 12.08 -1.19 -16.18
N GLY A 5 11.11 -1.96 -15.67
CA GLY A 5 11.40 -3.11 -14.81
C GLY A 5 11.66 -2.77 -13.33
N THR A 6 11.62 -1.50 -12.96
CA THR A 6 11.67 -1.05 -11.56
C THR A 6 10.28 -0.68 -11.04
N LEU A 7 10.01 -1.11 -9.81
CA LEU A 7 8.78 -0.79 -9.05
C LEU A 7 8.65 0.70 -8.75
N VAL A 8 9.78 1.41 -8.73
CA VAL A 8 9.88 2.85 -8.51
C VAL A 8 10.54 3.43 -9.77
N PRO A 9 9.98 4.48 -10.39
CA PRO A 9 10.66 5.21 -11.46
C PRO A 9 12.09 5.55 -11.03
N GLU A 10 13.07 5.44 -11.95
CA GLU A 10 14.46 5.80 -11.67
C GLU A 10 14.56 7.27 -11.23
N GLU A 11 14.53 7.51 -9.91
CA GLU A 11 14.97 8.69 -9.12
C GLU A 11 14.76 10.11 -9.67
N GLN A 12 13.96 10.31 -10.71
CA GLN A 12 13.65 11.63 -11.24
C GLN A 12 12.45 12.20 -10.47
N GLU A 13 12.78 13.00 -9.45
CA GLU A 13 11.93 13.98 -8.76
C GLU A 13 10.75 13.45 -7.92
N LEU A 14 10.84 12.26 -7.31
CA LEU A 14 9.81 11.82 -6.34
C LEU A 14 10.03 12.39 -4.94
N SER A 15 11.24 12.83 -4.61
CA SER A 15 11.50 13.48 -3.33
C SER A 15 10.96 14.91 -3.33
N LYS A 16 10.44 15.34 -2.18
CA LYS A 16 9.84 16.67 -2.03
C LYS A 16 10.44 17.40 -0.85
N ILE A 17 10.80 18.66 -1.03
CA ILE A 17 11.24 19.51 0.07
C ILE A 17 9.99 20.11 0.74
N ILE A 18 9.83 19.83 2.02
CA ILE A 18 8.76 20.37 2.86
C ILE A 18 9.42 20.99 4.10
N ASN A 19 9.17 22.27 4.34
CA ASN A 19 9.78 23.03 5.45
C ASN A 19 11.31 22.87 5.55
N GLY A 20 12.01 22.78 4.42
CA GLY A 20 13.46 22.61 4.35
C GLY A 20 13.97 21.18 4.60
N LYS A 21 13.09 20.21 4.88
CA LYS A 21 13.43 18.78 4.99
C LYS A 21 13.13 18.07 3.67
N VAL A 22 14.07 17.27 3.18
CA VAL A 22 13.85 16.38 2.03
C VAL A 22 13.02 15.19 2.50
N ILE A 23 11.88 14.98 1.86
CA ILE A 23 11.00 13.85 2.10
C ILE A 23 11.18 12.88 0.95
N GLU A 24 11.79 11.74 1.26
CA GLU A 24 11.99 10.66 0.31
C GLU A 24 10.70 9.87 0.04
N PRO A 25 10.60 9.18 -1.10
CA PRO A 25 9.49 8.30 -1.38
C PRO A 25 9.34 7.21 -0.31
N PHE A 26 8.10 6.98 0.11
CA PHE A 26 7.75 5.93 1.06
C PHE A 26 6.54 5.15 0.57
N LEU A 27 6.44 3.90 1.03
CA LEU A 27 5.26 3.07 0.84
C LEU A 27 4.16 3.48 1.83
N ILE A 28 2.90 3.29 1.44
CA ILE A 28 1.78 3.44 2.36
C ILE A 28 1.46 2.07 2.95
N GLY A 29 1.56 1.97 4.27
CA GLY A 29 1.34 0.74 5.02
C GLY A 29 -0.06 0.66 5.64
N ASP A 30 -0.48 -0.58 5.86
CA ASP A 30 -1.58 -0.90 6.77
C ASP A 30 -1.15 -0.67 8.25
N PRO A 31 -2.07 -0.32 9.17
CA PRO A 31 -1.82 -0.22 10.61
C PRO A 31 -1.03 -1.38 11.21
N ALA A 32 -1.17 -2.60 10.66
CA ALA A 32 -0.48 -3.80 11.10
C ALA A 32 1.05 -3.76 10.91
N TYR A 33 1.56 -2.91 10.02
CA TYR A 33 3.00 -2.78 9.77
C TYR A 33 3.65 -1.73 10.69
N PRO A 34 4.97 -1.82 10.95
CA PRO A 34 5.69 -0.81 11.71
C PRO A 34 5.86 0.49 10.92
N LEU A 35 5.77 1.64 11.60
CA LEU A 35 6.12 2.92 11.00
C LEU A 35 7.64 2.97 10.75
N SER A 36 8.07 3.37 9.57
CA SER A 36 9.50 3.51 9.24
C SER A 36 9.75 4.60 8.20
N LYS A 37 11.02 4.96 7.98
CA LYS A 37 11.42 5.91 6.93
C LYS A 37 10.95 5.52 5.51
N HIS A 38 10.66 4.24 5.27
CA HIS A 38 10.21 3.73 3.97
C HIS A 38 8.74 3.28 3.98
N LEU A 39 8.06 3.38 5.13
CA LEU A 39 6.66 2.96 5.27
C LEU A 39 5.90 3.92 6.19
N MET A 40 4.96 4.67 5.60
CA MET A 40 4.09 5.58 6.30
C MET A 40 2.77 4.90 6.67
N LYS A 41 2.34 5.05 7.91
CA LYS A 41 1.04 4.56 8.39
C LYS A 41 0.29 5.63 9.19
N ASP A 42 -1.00 5.38 9.36
CA ASP A 42 -1.92 6.21 10.11
C ASP A 42 -1.53 6.34 11.59
N TYR A 43 -1.97 7.45 12.19
CA TYR A 43 -1.90 7.61 13.64
C TYR A 43 -2.81 6.59 14.32
N PRO A 44 -2.30 5.81 15.29
CA PRO A 44 -3.12 4.85 16.04
C PRO A 44 -4.00 5.54 17.08
N GLY A 45 -5.07 4.87 17.49
CA GLY A 45 -5.93 5.26 18.62
C GLY A 45 -7.12 6.14 18.25
N SER A 46 -7.89 6.53 19.28
CA SER A 46 -9.04 7.43 19.20
C SER A 46 -8.74 8.75 19.92
N ASN A 47 -9.44 9.83 19.56
CA ASN A 47 -9.21 11.21 20.02
C ASN A 47 -7.94 11.86 19.45
N LEU A 48 -7.77 11.78 18.13
CA LEU A 48 -6.70 12.48 17.43
C LEU A 48 -7.04 13.97 17.29
N SER A 49 -6.02 14.82 17.11
CA SER A 49 -6.29 16.23 16.76
C SER A 49 -6.89 16.30 15.35
N PRO A 50 -7.68 17.35 15.02
CA PRO A 50 -8.29 17.48 13.70
C PRO A 50 -7.30 17.35 12.53
N GLU A 51 -6.06 17.83 12.70
CA GLU A 51 -5.01 17.74 11.69
C GLU A 51 -4.57 16.28 11.48
N LYS A 52 -4.42 15.51 12.56
CA LYS A 52 -4.07 14.09 12.51
C LYS A 52 -5.22 13.25 11.93
N GLU A 53 -6.46 13.58 12.25
CA GLU A 53 -7.64 12.95 11.62
C GLU A 53 -7.68 13.24 10.12
N TYR A 54 -7.40 14.48 9.72
CA TYR A 54 -7.34 14.85 8.31
C TYR A 54 -6.20 14.14 7.57
N PHE A 55 -5.02 14.02 8.19
CA PHE A 55 -3.92 13.21 7.66
C PHE A 55 -4.33 11.74 7.48
N ASN A 56 -4.91 11.12 8.51
CA ASN A 56 -5.40 9.73 8.42
C ASN A 56 -6.44 9.57 7.31
N TYR A 57 -7.36 10.52 7.14
CA TYR A 57 -8.32 10.53 6.05
C TYR A 57 -7.63 10.53 4.67
N ARG A 58 -6.64 11.40 4.47
CA ARG A 58 -5.90 11.50 3.19
C ARG A 58 -5.09 10.24 2.90
N LEU A 59 -4.43 9.67 3.92
CA LEU A 59 -3.69 8.42 3.80
C LEU A 59 -4.63 7.24 3.48
N ASN A 60 -5.76 7.15 4.17
CA ASN A 60 -6.76 6.11 3.93
C ASN A 60 -7.37 6.22 2.52
N ARG A 61 -7.60 7.44 2.02
CA ARG A 61 -8.03 7.63 0.62
C ARG A 61 -7.04 7.06 -0.39
N ALA A 62 -5.75 7.19 -0.15
CA ALA A 62 -4.74 6.55 -0.99
C ALA A 62 -4.78 5.02 -0.86
N ARG A 63 -4.94 4.50 0.37
CA ARG A 63 -5.10 3.05 0.62
C ARG A 63 -6.31 2.45 -0.09
N ILE A 64 -7.46 3.11 -0.08
CA ILE A 64 -8.67 2.64 -0.77
C ILE A 64 -8.41 2.39 -2.26
N GLN A 65 -7.59 3.24 -2.90
CA GLN A 65 -7.23 3.03 -4.31
C GLN A 65 -6.32 1.81 -4.51
N ILE A 66 -5.40 1.57 -3.58
CA ILE A 66 -4.54 0.37 -3.55
C ILE A 66 -5.40 -0.88 -3.34
N GLU A 67 -6.31 -0.87 -2.37
CA GLU A 67 -7.21 -1.97 -2.07
C GLU A 67 -8.13 -2.31 -3.25
N ARG A 68 -8.65 -1.28 -3.95
CA ARG A 68 -9.43 -1.47 -5.18
C ARG A 68 -8.59 -2.11 -6.29
N ALA A 69 -7.35 -1.68 -6.49
CA ALA A 69 -6.46 -2.27 -7.49
C ALA A 69 -6.18 -3.75 -7.18
N PHE A 70 -5.87 -4.08 -5.93
CA PHE A 70 -5.70 -5.48 -5.51
C PHE A 70 -7.01 -6.28 -5.59
N GLY A 71 -8.15 -5.66 -5.30
CA GLY A 71 -9.48 -6.25 -5.49
C GLY A 71 -9.67 -6.68 -6.94
N LYS A 72 -9.50 -5.76 -7.89
CA LYS A 72 -9.60 -6.05 -9.32
C LYS A 72 -8.59 -7.11 -9.78
N LEU A 73 -7.34 -7.03 -9.33
CA LEU A 73 -6.30 -8.02 -9.66
C LEU A 73 -6.72 -9.43 -9.24
N LYS A 74 -7.17 -9.59 -7.99
CA LYS A 74 -7.59 -10.88 -7.46
C LYS A 74 -8.90 -11.37 -8.08
N GLY A 75 -9.84 -10.46 -8.35
CA GLY A 75 -11.10 -10.76 -9.02
C GLY A 75 -10.88 -11.33 -10.42
N ARG A 76 -10.05 -10.65 -11.22
CA ARG A 76 -9.60 -11.14 -12.53
C ARG A 76 -8.93 -12.51 -12.36
N TRP A 77 -7.87 -12.56 -11.55
CA TRP A 77 -7.00 -13.73 -11.44
C TRP A 77 -7.28 -14.51 -10.16
N ARG A 78 -8.39 -15.26 -10.18
CA ARG A 78 -8.87 -16.04 -9.02
C ARG A 78 -7.87 -17.04 -8.43
N CYS A 79 -6.82 -17.40 -9.16
CA CYS A 79 -5.73 -18.21 -8.62
C CYS A 79 -5.03 -17.54 -7.42
N LEU A 80 -5.05 -16.20 -7.34
CA LEU A 80 -4.48 -15.45 -6.22
C LEU A 80 -5.36 -15.45 -4.96
N PHE A 81 -6.62 -15.89 -5.05
CA PHE A 81 -7.49 -16.07 -3.89
C PHE A 81 -7.30 -17.41 -3.20
N LYS A 82 -6.75 -18.40 -3.91
CA LYS A 82 -6.59 -19.76 -3.41
C LYS A 82 -5.15 -19.99 -2.96
N GLN A 83 -4.97 -20.98 -2.10
CA GLN A 83 -3.65 -21.51 -1.84
C GLN A 83 -3.06 -22.02 -3.16
N LEU A 84 -1.89 -21.49 -3.53
CA LEU A 84 -1.16 -21.94 -4.70
C LEU A 84 -0.45 -23.26 -4.35
N GLU A 85 -0.85 -24.35 -5.00
CA GLU A 85 -0.20 -25.66 -4.88
C GLU A 85 1.11 -25.71 -5.70
N CYS A 86 2.06 -24.84 -5.36
CA CYS A 86 3.34 -24.72 -6.06
C CYS A 86 4.49 -24.35 -5.10
N THR A 87 5.72 -24.34 -5.62
CA THR A 87 6.89 -23.86 -4.86
C THR A 87 6.80 -22.36 -4.61
N LEU A 88 7.50 -21.84 -3.60
CA LEU A 88 7.53 -20.40 -3.32
C LEU A 88 8.04 -19.59 -4.53
N GLU A 89 9.03 -20.12 -5.25
CA GLU A 89 9.54 -19.53 -6.49
C GLU A 89 8.44 -19.43 -7.56
N ASN A 90 7.69 -20.51 -7.78
CA ASN A 90 6.59 -20.50 -8.74
C ASN A 90 5.46 -19.59 -8.27
N ALA A 91 5.17 -19.52 -6.97
CA ALA A 91 4.17 -18.61 -6.42
C ALA A 91 4.50 -17.15 -6.76
N ALA A 92 5.78 -16.76 -6.65
CA ALA A 92 6.23 -15.44 -7.09
C ALA A 92 5.99 -15.22 -8.58
N HIS A 93 6.30 -16.21 -9.44
CA HIS A 93 5.99 -16.14 -10.87
C HIS A 93 4.49 -16.00 -11.15
N HIS A 94 3.63 -16.72 -10.43
CA HIS A 94 2.17 -16.59 -10.53
C HIS A 94 1.70 -15.17 -10.20
N VAL A 95 2.21 -14.57 -9.13
CA VAL A 95 1.89 -13.19 -8.72
C VAL A 95 2.40 -12.19 -9.77
N ILE A 96 3.64 -12.33 -10.25
CA ILE A 96 4.21 -11.42 -11.25
C ILE A 96 3.44 -11.50 -12.57
N ALA A 97 3.19 -12.71 -13.08
CA ALA A 97 2.42 -12.92 -14.31
C ALA A 97 1.01 -12.33 -14.19
N SER A 98 0.38 -12.53 -13.03
CA SER A 98 -0.92 -11.93 -12.70
C SER A 98 -0.88 -10.40 -12.78
N CYS A 99 0.10 -9.75 -12.14
CA CYS A 99 0.26 -8.30 -12.21
C CYS A 99 0.49 -7.80 -13.65
N ILE A 100 1.33 -8.48 -14.43
CA ILE A 100 1.62 -8.11 -15.83
C ILE A 100 0.35 -8.20 -16.68
N LEU A 101 -0.34 -9.35 -16.64
CA LEU A 101 -1.57 -9.57 -17.41
C LEU A 101 -2.68 -8.60 -16.99
N HIS A 102 -2.77 -8.28 -15.71
CA HIS A 102 -3.73 -7.29 -15.21
C HIS A 102 -3.43 -5.91 -15.79
N ASN A 103 -2.17 -5.47 -15.76
CA ASN A 103 -1.78 -4.17 -16.32
C ASN A 103 -2.08 -4.09 -17.83
N ILE A 104 -1.81 -5.15 -18.59
CA ILE A 104 -2.16 -5.21 -20.02
C ILE A 104 -3.67 -5.05 -20.22
N CYS A 105 -4.48 -5.68 -19.36
CA CYS A 105 -5.93 -5.54 -19.42
C CYS A 105 -6.40 -4.12 -19.08
N GLU A 106 -5.81 -3.48 -18.08
CA GLU A 106 -6.16 -2.10 -17.69
C GLU A 106 -5.71 -1.09 -18.77
N GLU A 107 -4.56 -1.29 -19.41
CA GLU A 107 -4.09 -0.42 -20.51
C GLU A 107 -4.94 -0.58 -21.78
N GLY A 108 -5.45 -1.78 -22.03
CA GLY A 108 -6.36 -2.08 -23.14
C GLY A 108 -7.83 -1.79 -22.87
N ASP A 109 -8.17 -1.12 -21.75
CA ASP A 109 -9.55 -0.88 -21.30
C ASP A 109 -10.43 -2.15 -21.31
N ALA A 110 -9.83 -3.31 -21.03
CA ALA A 110 -10.54 -4.58 -21.06
C ALA A 110 -11.58 -4.62 -19.94
N GLU A 111 -12.81 -4.99 -20.32
CA GLU A 111 -13.97 -5.05 -19.43
C GLU A 111 -13.64 -5.80 -18.12
N TYR A 112 -14.10 -5.23 -17.02
CA TYR A 112 -14.06 -5.86 -15.70
C TYR A 112 -15.47 -6.31 -15.35
N LEU A 113 -15.64 -7.61 -15.11
CA LEU A 113 -16.95 -8.17 -14.80
C LEU A 113 -17.20 -8.09 -13.29
N GLU A 114 -18.27 -7.41 -12.86
CA GLU A 114 -18.62 -7.26 -11.43
C GLU A 114 -18.81 -8.60 -10.71
N GLU A 115 -19.18 -9.66 -11.44
CA GLU A 115 -19.27 -11.03 -10.92
C GLU A 115 -17.95 -11.57 -10.36
N TRP A 116 -16.81 -10.99 -10.77
CA TRP A 116 -15.49 -11.36 -10.26
C TRP A 116 -15.24 -10.88 -8.83
N ASP A 117 -15.98 -9.87 -8.36
CA ASP A 117 -15.92 -9.40 -6.97
C ASP A 117 -16.67 -10.34 -6.00
N ILE A 118 -17.42 -11.32 -6.52
CA ILE A 118 -18.15 -12.30 -5.70
C ILE A 118 -17.14 -13.29 -5.11
N VAL A 119 -16.72 -12.98 -3.88
CA VAL A 119 -15.98 -13.88 -2.99
C VAL A 119 -17.01 -14.77 -2.28
N THR A 120 -16.89 -16.09 -2.45
CA THR A 120 -17.71 -17.02 -1.68
C THR A 120 -17.20 -17.06 -0.25
N GLY A 121 -18.10 -17.01 0.75
CA GLY A 121 -17.79 -16.72 2.17
C GLY A 121 -16.80 -17.64 2.90
N ASN A 122 -16.21 -18.63 2.24
CA ASN A 122 -15.17 -19.51 2.78
C ASN A 122 -13.73 -19.06 2.46
N GLU A 123 -13.53 -17.98 1.69
CA GLU A 123 -12.25 -17.64 1.06
C GLU A 123 -11.47 -16.49 1.74
N LEU A 124 -11.89 -16.01 2.93
CA LEU A 124 -11.33 -14.81 3.59
C LEU A 124 -10.53 -15.05 4.89
N GLU A 125 -10.48 -16.26 5.45
CA GLU A 125 -9.78 -16.50 6.72
C GLU A 125 -8.29 -16.86 6.51
N GLY A 126 -7.50 -15.88 6.06
CA GLY A 126 -6.04 -15.93 6.17
C GLY A 126 -5.60 -15.40 7.52
N ASN A 127 -5.17 -16.27 8.44
CA ASN A 127 -4.64 -15.88 9.74
C ASN A 127 -3.22 -15.31 9.57
N PHE A 128 -3.09 -14.01 9.30
CA PHE A 128 -1.79 -13.35 9.20
C PHE A 128 -1.20 -13.12 10.60
N PRO A 129 0.05 -13.54 10.88
CA PRO A 129 0.68 -13.25 12.16
C PRO A 129 0.83 -11.74 12.32
N PHE A 130 0.30 -11.22 13.43
CA PHE A 130 0.53 -9.83 13.83
C PHE A 130 2.03 -9.63 14.09
N LEU A 131 2.65 -8.74 13.32
CA LEU A 131 4.02 -8.30 13.60
C LEU A 131 3.99 -7.39 14.83
N ASN A 132 4.86 -7.65 15.80
CA ASN A 132 4.99 -6.85 17.01
C ASN A 132 5.28 -5.38 16.63
N GLN A 133 4.48 -4.46 17.16
CA GLN A 133 4.42 -3.07 16.71
C GLN A 133 5.42 -2.14 17.42
N ASP A 134 6.22 -2.67 18.34
CA ASP A 134 7.05 -1.87 19.25
C ASP A 134 8.54 -2.11 19.00
N GLU A 135 9.11 -1.41 18.03
CA GLU A 135 10.54 -1.14 17.99
C GLU A 135 10.78 0.37 18.03
N GLN A 136 10.97 0.90 19.24
CA GLN A 136 11.46 2.27 19.47
C GLN A 136 12.93 2.37 19.05
N THR A 137 13.17 2.46 17.75
CA THR A 137 14.49 2.66 17.16
C THR A 137 14.67 4.12 16.73
N ILE A 138 15.92 4.56 16.52
CA ILE A 138 16.23 5.89 15.97
C ILE A 138 15.50 6.12 14.63
N ALA A 139 15.37 5.08 13.80
CA ALA A 139 14.62 5.11 12.56
C ALA A 139 13.11 5.34 12.77
N GLY A 140 12.56 4.94 13.92
CA GLY A 140 11.18 5.20 14.31
C GLY A 140 10.92 6.67 14.66
N GLN A 141 11.89 7.35 15.30
CA GLN A 141 11.78 8.77 15.62
C GLN A 141 11.77 9.64 14.35
N GLU A 142 12.69 9.37 13.42
CA GLU A 142 12.73 10.08 12.13
C GLU A 142 11.44 9.89 11.31
N ALA A 143 10.87 8.69 11.34
CA ALA A 143 9.61 8.39 10.68
C ALA A 143 8.42 9.14 11.31
N GLU A 144 8.39 9.27 12.64
CA GLU A 144 7.37 10.05 13.36
C GLU A 144 7.47 11.54 13.03
N GLU A 145 8.67 12.11 13.02
CA GLU A 145 8.90 13.50 12.62
C GLU A 145 8.43 13.74 11.19
N THR A 146 8.75 12.81 10.28
CA THR A 146 8.31 12.87 8.89
C THR A 146 6.80 12.85 8.79
N ARG A 147 6.12 11.98 9.55
CA ARG A 147 4.65 11.93 9.62
C ARG A 147 4.05 13.22 10.16
N GLN A 148 4.64 13.80 11.20
CA GLN A 148 4.18 15.06 11.77
C GLN A 148 4.32 16.22 10.78
N LEU A 149 5.46 16.30 10.11
CA LEU A 149 5.71 17.33 9.09
C LEU A 149 4.78 17.18 7.88
N LEU A 150 4.47 15.95 7.46
CA LEU A 150 3.44 15.69 6.45
C LEU A 150 2.04 16.07 6.91
N THR A 151 1.71 15.84 8.18
CA THR A 151 0.43 16.23 8.78
C THR A 151 0.21 17.73 8.72
N GLU A 152 1.24 18.50 9.07
CA GLU A 152 1.24 19.96 8.96
C GLU A 152 1.16 20.41 7.49
N TYR A 153 1.92 19.80 6.59
CA TYR A 153 1.89 20.14 5.17
C TYR A 153 0.51 19.94 4.55
N VAL A 154 -0.13 18.82 4.85
CA VAL A 154 -1.42 18.43 4.28
C VAL A 154 -2.57 19.23 4.89
N SER A 155 -2.47 19.69 6.15
CA SER A 155 -3.51 20.54 6.74
C SER A 155 -3.58 21.95 6.14
N HIS A 156 -2.51 22.40 5.47
CA HIS A 156 -2.42 23.71 4.83
C HIS A 156 -2.61 23.69 3.30
N ASN A 157 -2.86 22.51 2.68
CA ASN A 157 -3.02 22.33 1.23
C ASN A 157 -4.19 21.38 0.86
#